data_AF-A0A183UYB9-F1
#
_entry.id   AF-A0A183UYB9-F1
#
_cell.length_a   1.000
_cell.length_b   1.000
_cell.length_c   1.000
_cell.angle_alpha   90.00
_cell.angle_beta   90.00
_cell.angle_gamma   90.00
#
_symmetry.space_group_name_H-M   'P 1'
#
loop_
_entity.id
_entity.type
_entity.pdbx_description
1 polymer ?
#
loop_
_entity_poly.entity_id
_entity_poly.type
_entity_poly.pdbx_seq_one_letter_code
_entity_poly.pdbx_strand_id
1 'polypeptide(L)'
;NYYLDRDAKTFRYILGYLRLKKEKFVPSLALPSKPDALARLVGECGALNLIELKDMAMSLLRKYQQNEEKHFVSCYVQNAVRDFELWQLEQEQGAGEGLSGSATVHDYDEWANMPVPAAPTE
;
A
#
# COMPACT_ATOMS: atom_id res chain seq x y z
N ASN A 1 5.78 -9.59 -31.21
CA ASN A 1 6.40 -8.29 -30.85
C ASN A 1 5.30 -7.27 -30.70
N TYR A 2 5.21 -6.61 -29.55
CA TYR A 2 4.23 -5.56 -29.28
C TYR A 2 4.96 -4.22 -29.18
N TYR A 3 4.44 -3.20 -29.85
CA TYR A 3 4.94 -1.82 -29.81
C TYR A 3 3.81 -0.92 -29.30
N LEU A 4 4.16 0.03 -28.44
CA LEU A 4 3.25 1.01 -27.87
C LEU A 4 3.88 2.39 -28.01
N ASP A 5 3.31 3.23 -28.88
CA ASP A 5 3.75 4.59 -29.14
C ASP A 5 3.21 5.56 -28.07
N ARG A 6 3.70 5.42 -26.83
CA ARG A 6 3.29 6.20 -25.66
C ARG A 6 4.52 6.64 -24.85
N ASP A 7 4.31 7.53 -23.88
CA ASP A 7 5.40 8.00 -23.03
C ASP A 7 5.95 6.90 -22.12
N ALA A 8 7.15 6.40 -22.44
CA ALA A 8 7.79 5.31 -21.72
C ALA A 8 8.09 5.65 -20.24
N LYS A 9 8.33 6.93 -19.90
CA LYS A 9 8.61 7.35 -18.52
C LYS A 9 7.36 7.21 -17.65
N THR A 10 6.22 7.67 -18.15
CA THR A 10 4.94 7.58 -17.46
C THR A 10 4.41 6.15 -17.41
N PHE A 11 4.68 5.35 -18.44
CA PHE A 11 4.27 3.95 -18.50
C PHE A 11 4.82 3.10 -17.34
N ARG A 12 5.96 3.51 -16.74
CA ARG A 12 6.47 2.88 -15.51
C ARG A 12 5.46 2.90 -14.36
N TYR A 13 4.74 4.01 -14.17
CA TYR A 13 3.73 4.14 -13.11
C TYR A 13 2.50 3.27 -13.41
N ILE A 14 2.11 3.18 -14.68
CA ILE A 14 1.03 2.28 -15.12
C ILE A 14 1.38 0.83 -14.81
N LEU A 15 2.61 0.39 -15.15
CA LEU A 15 3.06 -0.96 -14.81
C LEU A 15 3.13 -1.19 -13.30
N GLY A 16 3.57 -0.18 -12.52
CA GLY A 16 3.54 -0.22 -11.06
C GLY A 16 2.13 -0.46 -10.54
N TYR A 17 1.16 0.35 -10.98
CA TYR A 17 -0.24 0.22 -10.59
C TYR A 17 -0.81 -1.16 -10.91
N LEU A 18 -0.59 -1.67 -12.13
CA LEU A 18 -1.10 -2.98 -12.54
C LEU A 18 -0.52 -4.13 -11.71
N ARG A 19 0.75 -4.04 -11.29
CA ARG A 19 1.38 -5.02 -10.39
C ARG A 19 0.74 -5.00 -9.00
N LEU A 20 0.66 -3.81 -8.40
CA LEU A 20 0.07 -3.67 -7.05
C LEU A 20 -1.39 -4.11 -7.03
N LYS A 21 -2.16 -3.74 -8.05
CA LYS A 21 -3.55 -4.17 -8.20
C LYS A 21 -3.66 -5.70 -8.31
N LYS A 22 -2.79 -6.34 -9.09
CA LYS A 22 -2.76 -7.80 -9.22
C LYS A 22 -2.46 -8.48 -7.88
N GLU A 23 -1.56 -7.90 -7.09
CA GLU A 23 -1.15 -8.40 -5.78
C GLU A 23 -2.13 -8.03 -4.66
N LYS A 24 -3.23 -7.32 -4.98
CA LYS A 24 -4.17 -6.74 -3.99
C LYS A 24 -3.45 -5.89 -2.94
N PHE A 25 -2.38 -5.23 -3.36
CA PHE A 25 -1.62 -4.27 -2.57
C PHE A 25 -2.07 -2.85 -2.90
N VAL A 26 -1.67 -1.89 -2.06
CA VAL A 26 -2.07 -0.47 -2.12
C VAL A 26 -1.72 0.18 -3.46
N PRO A 27 -2.68 0.38 -4.39
CA PRO A 27 -2.34 0.82 -5.74
C PRO A 27 -1.92 2.30 -5.80
N SER A 28 -2.29 3.11 -4.79
CA SER A 28 -1.90 4.51 -4.69
C SER A 28 -0.40 4.72 -4.48
N LEU A 29 0.32 3.71 -4.00
CA LEU A 29 1.78 3.74 -3.89
C LEU A 29 2.49 3.70 -5.26
N ALA A 30 1.78 3.38 -6.34
CA ALA A 30 2.32 3.50 -7.69
C ALA A 30 2.27 4.93 -8.24
N LEU A 31 1.61 5.87 -7.55
CA LEU A 31 1.48 7.24 -8.03
C LEU A 31 2.80 8.01 -7.90
N PRO A 32 3.12 8.88 -8.87
CA PRO A 32 4.25 9.78 -8.74
C PRO A 32 4.03 10.82 -7.64
N SER A 33 5.11 11.17 -6.92
CA SER A 33 5.07 12.21 -5.90
C SER A 33 5.00 13.63 -6.47
N LYS A 34 5.55 13.85 -7.67
CA LYS A 34 5.62 15.18 -8.28
C LYS A 34 4.35 15.53 -9.08
N PRO A 35 3.81 16.76 -8.96
CA PRO A 35 2.61 17.20 -9.68
C PRO A 35 2.72 17.09 -11.22
N ASP A 36 3.90 17.41 -11.78
CA ASP A 36 4.15 17.36 -13.22
C ASP A 36 4.04 15.93 -13.77
N ALA A 37 4.59 14.97 -13.03
CA ALA A 37 4.50 13.55 -13.36
C ALA A 37 3.06 13.02 -13.19
N LEU A 38 2.32 13.47 -12.18
CA LEU A 38 0.89 13.15 -12.02
C LEU A 38 0.05 13.65 -13.19
N ALA A 39 0.26 14.89 -13.63
CA ALA A 39 -0.47 15.45 -14.77
C ALA A 39 -0.23 14.64 -16.06
N ARG A 40 1.01 14.21 -16.32
CA ARG A 40 1.34 13.31 -17.44
C ARG A 40 0.64 11.96 -17.29
N LEU A 41 0.65 11.38 -16.08
CA LEU A 41 -0.02 10.11 -15.79
C LEU A 41 -1.52 10.18 -16.06
N VAL A 42 -2.19 11.26 -15.65
CA VAL A 42 -3.62 11.48 -15.95
C VAL A 42 -3.88 11.46 -17.46
N GLY A 43 -3.04 12.13 -18.25
CA GLY A 43 -3.16 12.14 -19.72
C GLY A 43 -2.97 10.75 -20.34
N GLU A 44 -1.94 10.02 -19.93
CA GLU A 44 -1.71 8.63 -20.40
C GLU A 44 -2.85 7.68 -20.01
N CYS A 45 -3.38 7.79 -18.80
CA CYS A 45 -4.50 6.98 -18.35
C CYS A 45 -5.78 7.30 -19.14
N GLY A 46 -5.99 8.56 -19.54
CA GLY A 46 -7.06 8.95 -20.44
C GLY A 46 -6.95 8.27 -21.81
N ALA A 47 -5.74 8.25 -22.40
CA ALA A 47 -5.50 7.62 -23.69
C ALA A 47 -5.63 6.10 -23.67
N LEU A 48 -5.28 5.46 -22.54
CA LEU A 48 -5.31 4.00 -22.37
C LEU A 48 -6.58 3.49 -21.67
N ASN A 49 -7.54 4.37 -21.40
CA ASN A 49 -8.81 4.06 -20.72
C ASN A 49 -8.65 3.41 -19.33
N LEU A 50 -7.65 3.84 -18.56
CA LEU A 50 -7.38 3.38 -17.20
C LEU A 50 -8.12 4.27 -16.18
N ILE A 51 -9.45 4.11 -16.12
CA ILE A 51 -10.35 5.01 -15.38
C ILE A 51 -9.98 5.12 -13.89
N GLU A 52 -9.81 3.98 -13.21
CA GLU A 52 -9.53 3.95 -11.77
C GLU A 52 -8.18 4.61 -11.42
N LEU A 53 -7.13 4.32 -12.20
CA LEU A 53 -5.82 4.95 -12.02
C LEU A 53 -5.87 6.45 -12.30
N LYS A 54 -6.60 6.86 -13.35
CA LYS A 54 -6.82 8.27 -13.70
C LYS A 54 -7.49 9.00 -12.54
N ASP A 55 -8.54 8.44 -11.97
CA ASP A 55 -9.32 9.08 -10.90
C ASP A 55 -8.49 9.21 -9.61
N MET A 56 -7.67 8.20 -9.30
CA MET A 56 -6.74 8.23 -8.17
C MET A 56 -5.65 9.30 -8.36
N ALA A 57 -5.03 9.36 -9.53
CA ALA A 57 -4.03 10.38 -9.86
C ALA A 57 -4.63 11.80 -9.84
N MET A 58 -5.85 11.96 -10.37
CA MET A 58 -6.59 13.22 -10.36
C MET A 58 -6.95 13.66 -8.94
N SER A 59 -7.33 12.74 -8.06
CA SER A 59 -7.61 13.03 -6.65
C SER A 59 -6.39 13.63 -5.95
N LEU A 60 -5.20 13.03 -6.14
CA LEU A 60 -3.95 13.55 -5.58
C LEU A 60 -3.56 14.91 -6.19
N LEU A 61 -3.72 15.07 -7.51
CA LEU A 61 -3.42 16.32 -8.20
C LEU A 61 -4.32 17.48 -7.73
N ARG A 62 -5.60 17.22 -7.45
CA ARG A 62 -6.52 18.20 -6.87
C ARG A 62 -6.12 18.60 -5.45
N LYS A 63 -5.63 17.65 -4.64
CA LYS A 63 -5.07 17.97 -3.31
C LYS A 63 -3.87 18.91 -3.42
N TYR A 64 -3.02 18.73 -4.43
CA TYR A 64 -1.90 19.66 -4.66
C TYR A 64 -2.38 21.05 -5.09
N GLN A 65 -3.43 21.14 -5.91
CA GLN A 65 -4.01 22.42 -6.33
C GLN A 65 -4.56 23.23 -5.14
N GLN A 66 -5.07 22.56 -4.11
CA GLN A 66 -5.65 23.19 -2.92
C GLN A 66 -4.62 23.59 -1.87
N ASN A 67 -3.38 23.12 -2.00
CA ASN A 67 -2.31 23.35 -1.02
C ASN A 67 -1.23 24.27 -1.62
N GLU A 68 -0.46 24.94 -0.74
CA GLU A 68 0.68 25.73 -1.20
C GLU A 68 1.76 24.82 -1.82
N GLU A 69 2.50 25.36 -2.79
CA GLU A 69 3.48 24.62 -3.61
C GLU A 69 4.53 23.84 -2.80
N LYS A 70 4.80 24.28 -1.56
CA LYS A 70 5.78 23.67 -0.65
C LYS A 70 5.30 22.35 -0.01
N HIS A 71 4.02 22.01 -0.11
CA HIS A 71 3.44 20.88 0.64
C HIS A 71 3.13 19.64 -0.21
N PHE A 72 3.57 19.56 -1.47
CA PHE A 72 3.32 18.40 -2.33
C PHE A 72 3.84 17.09 -1.74
N VAL A 73 5.07 17.12 -1.21
CA VAL A 73 5.67 15.94 -0.56
C VAL A 73 4.86 15.53 0.67
N SER A 74 4.42 16.49 1.49
CA SER A 74 3.59 16.19 2.66
C SER A 74 2.27 15.53 2.25
N CYS A 75 1.60 16.08 1.24
CA CYS A 75 0.33 15.55 0.73
C CYS A 75 0.50 14.13 0.15
N TYR A 76 1.59 13.87 -0.56
CA TYR A 76 1.94 12.53 -1.04
C TYR A 76 2.14 11.56 0.12
N VAL A 77 3.04 11.90 1.04
CA VAL A 77 3.46 11.05 2.17
C VAL A 77 2.27 10.73 3.06
N GLN A 78 1.44 11.72 3.39
CA GLN A 78 0.23 11.51 4.20
C GLN A 78 -0.72 10.51 3.56
N ASN A 79 -0.95 10.59 2.25
CA ASN A 79 -1.82 9.62 1.57
C ASN A 79 -1.16 8.24 1.50
N ALA A 80 0.13 8.16 1.21
CA ALA A 80 0.86 6.90 1.13
C ALA A 80 0.87 6.15 2.47
N VAL A 81 1.15 6.86 3.57
CA VAL A 81 1.14 6.31 4.93
C VAL A 81 -0.27 5.84 5.29
N ARG A 82 -1.27 6.71 5.14
CA ARG A 82 -2.67 6.38 5.43
C ARG A 82 -3.15 5.16 4.66
N ASP A 83 -2.90 5.11 3.36
CA ASP A 83 -3.39 4.01 2.51
C ASP A 83 -2.68 2.69 2.84
N PHE A 84 -1.41 2.74 3.25
CA PHE A 84 -0.67 1.57 3.72
C PHE A 84 -1.19 1.07 5.08
N GLU A 85 -1.41 1.97 6.04
CA GLU A 85 -1.96 1.62 7.35
C GLU A 85 -3.36 0.99 7.23
N LEU A 86 -4.21 1.55 6.37
CA LEU A 86 -5.55 0.99 6.11
C LEU A 86 -5.47 -0.42 5.54
N TRP A 87 -4.61 -0.63 4.54
CA TRP A 87 -4.40 -1.96 3.97
C TRP A 87 -3.86 -2.96 5.01
N GLN A 88 -2.93 -2.54 5.87
CA GLN A 88 -2.41 -3.40 6.93
C GLN A 88 -3.53 -3.85 7.88
N LEU A 89 -4.40 -2.93 8.29
CA LEU A 89 -5.55 -3.24 9.14
C LEU A 89 -6.54 -4.21 8.46
N GLU A 90 -6.81 -4.03 7.17
CA GLU A 90 -7.65 -4.94 6.38
C GLU A 90 -7.07 -6.36 6.34
N GLN A 91 -5.74 -6.49 6.21
CA GLN A 91 -5.06 -7.77 6.22
C GLN A 91 -5.11 -8.46 7.60
N GLU A 92 -5.00 -7.70 8.68
CA GLU A 92 -5.12 -8.21 10.05
C GLU A 92 -6.56 -8.70 10.35
N GLN A 93 -7.59 -7.97 9.90
CA GLN A 93 -8.99 -8.38 10.06
C GLN A 93 -9.35 -9.58 9.19
N GLY A 94 -8.87 -9.63 7.93
CA GLY A 94 -9.07 -10.77 7.03
C GLY A 94 -8.38 -12.05 7.50
N ALA A 95 -7.31 -11.95 8.29
CA ALA A 95 -6.67 -13.09 8.95
C ALA A 95 -7.48 -13.63 10.14
N GLY A 96 -8.29 -12.78 10.78
CA GLY A 96 -9.11 -13.14 11.95
C GLY A 96 -10.36 -13.97 11.63
N GLU A 97 -10.97 -13.78 10.44
CA GLU A 97 -12.16 -14.54 10.02
C GLU A 97 -11.84 -15.96 9.51
N GLY A 98 -10.56 -16.29 9.31
CA GLY A 98 -10.09 -17.61 8.88
C GLY A 98 -9.87 -18.63 10.01
N LEU A 99 -10.07 -18.24 11.27
CA LEU A 99 -9.86 -19.09 12.46
C LEU A 99 -11.16 -19.27 13.27
N SER A 100 -12.31 -19.44 12.61
CA SER A 100 -13.49 -20.06 13.22
C SER A 100 -13.48 -21.56 12.92
N GLY A 101 -12.52 -22.24 13.55
CA GLY A 101 -12.26 -23.66 13.31
C GLY A 101 -11.21 -24.19 14.27
N SER A 102 -11.56 -24.22 15.56
CA SER A 102 -10.89 -25.00 16.62
C SER A 102 -9.39 -24.73 16.84
N ALA A 103 -9.09 -23.91 17.84
CA ALA A 103 -7.95 -24.15 18.72
C ALA A 103 -8.27 -23.55 20.09
N THR A 104 -8.24 -24.42 21.08
CA THR A 104 -8.47 -24.16 22.49
C THR A 104 -7.54 -23.08 23.03
N VAL A 105 -8.12 -22.28 23.92
CA VAL A 105 -7.49 -21.33 24.82
C VAL A 105 -6.45 -22.03 25.72
N HIS A 106 -5.40 -21.28 26.08
CA HIS A 106 -4.33 -21.58 27.06
C HIS A 106 -3.27 -22.60 26.64
N ASP A 107 -2.02 -22.15 26.48
CA ASP A 107 -0.95 -22.47 27.45
C ASP A 107 0.42 -21.91 27.01
N TYR A 108 0.70 -20.65 27.32
CA TYR A 108 2.04 -20.06 27.15
C TYR A 108 2.62 -19.48 28.45
N ASP A 109 1.98 -19.70 29.59
CA ASP A 109 2.42 -19.18 30.90
C ASP A 109 2.90 -20.26 31.89
N GLU A 110 2.75 -21.56 31.58
CA GLU A 110 3.12 -22.63 32.54
C GLU A 110 4.64 -22.91 32.59
N TRP A 111 5.41 -22.54 31.56
CA TRP A 111 6.88 -22.73 31.54
C TRP A 111 7.64 -21.66 32.34
N ALA A 112 7.04 -20.49 32.60
CA ALA A 112 7.69 -19.39 33.31
C ALA A 112 7.71 -19.58 34.85
N ASN A 113 6.97 -20.56 35.37
CA ASN A 113 6.78 -20.75 36.81
C ASN A 113 7.25 -22.13 37.33
N MET A 114 8.05 -22.86 36.54
CA MET A 114 8.64 -24.12 37.01
C MET A 114 9.79 -23.85 38.02
N PRO A 115 9.80 -24.50 39.20
CA PRO A 115 10.88 -24.35 40.16
C PRO A 115 12.19 -24.94 39.61
N VAL A 116 13.26 -24.17 39.70
CA VAL A 116 14.61 -24.57 39.26
C VAL A 116 15.16 -25.67 40.19
N PRO A 117 15.64 -26.81 39.67
CA PRO A 117 16.23 -27.85 40.52
C PRO A 117 17.53 -27.35 41.18
N ALA A 118 17.68 -27.64 42.47
CA ALA A 118 18.85 -27.27 43.25
C ALA A 118 20.12 -27.94 42.72
N ALA A 119 21.21 -27.17 42.63
CA ALA A 119 22.52 -27.64 42.18
C ALA A 119 23.06 -28.73 43.12
N PRO A 120 23.70 -29.79 42.59
CA PRO A 120 24.35 -30.80 43.42
C PRO A 120 25.60 -30.21 44.06
N THR A 121 25.68 -30.31 45.39
CA THR A 121 26.88 -30.03 46.17
C THR A 121 27.81 -31.23 46.13
N GLU A 122 29.02 -31.05 45.59
CA GLU A 122 30.21 -31.82 45.95
C GLU A 122 31.37 -30.85 46.20
#